data_AF-A0A177NK17-F1
#
_entry.id   AF-A0A177NK17-F1
#
_cell.length_a   1.000
_cell.length_b   1.000
_cell.length_c   1.000
_cell.angle_alpha   90.00
_cell.angle_beta   90.00
_cell.angle_gamma   90.00
#
_symmetry.space_group_name_H-M   'P 1'
#
loop_
_entity.id
_entity.type
_entity.pdbx_description
1 polymer ?
#
loop_
_entity_poly.entity_id
_entity_poly.type
_entity_poly.pdbx_seq_one_letter_code
_entity_poly.pdbx_strand_id
1 'polypeptide(L)'
;MDTSIMNLERDDLYTFCDLLPEPIIAKPVATATRNRGMTLAIEYEGKRALLTERGKPCKFNSIDAVMFELDGAPNVDTSALVIETASYWKF
;
A
#
# COMPACT_ATOMS: atom_id res chain seq x y z
N MET A 1 -16.40 7.79 -7.46
CA MET A 1 -15.70 6.72 -8.18
C MET A 1 -15.43 5.64 -7.15
N ASP A 2 -16.06 4.48 -7.28
CA ASP A 2 -15.78 3.35 -6.42
C ASP A 2 -14.37 2.83 -6.73
N THR A 3 -13.43 3.06 -5.81
CA THR A 3 -12.09 2.50 -5.91
C THR A 3 -12.20 1.00 -5.74
N SER A 4 -11.91 0.23 -6.79
CA SER A 4 -11.88 -1.22 -6.71
C SER A 4 -10.68 -1.65 -5.86
N ILE A 5 -10.95 -2.38 -4.78
CA ILE A 5 -9.92 -2.89 -3.88
C ILE A 5 -9.67 -4.36 -4.21
N MET A 6 -8.41 -4.70 -4.46
CA MET A 6 -7.94 -6.09 -4.58
C MET A 6 -6.92 -6.40 -3.49
N ASN A 7 -6.80 -7.67 -3.12
CA ASN A 7 -5.74 -8.13 -2.24
C ASN A 7 -4.50 -8.46 -3.07
N LEU A 8 -3.33 -8.03 -2.58
CA LEU A 8 -2.02 -8.33 -3.14
C LEU A 8 -1.23 -9.05 -2.06
N GLU A 9 -0.90 -10.32 -2.29
CA GLU A 9 -0.06 -11.04 -1.34
C GLU A 9 1.35 -10.44 -1.34
N ARG A 10 1.94 -10.36 -0.14
CA ARG A 10 3.23 -9.73 0.10
C ARG A 10 4.36 -10.32 -0.75
N ASP A 11 4.32 -11.63 -0.95
CA ASP A 11 5.30 -12.34 -1.78
C ASP A 11 5.23 -11.95 -3.26
N ASP A 12 4.09 -11.41 -3.72
CA ASP A 12 3.86 -10.98 -5.10
C ASP A 12 4.12 -9.48 -5.31
N LEU A 13 4.48 -8.73 -4.27
CA LEU A 13 4.58 -7.26 -4.31
C LEU A 13 5.49 -6.76 -5.43
N TYR A 14 6.73 -7.28 -5.50
CA TYR A 14 7.72 -6.83 -6.49
C TYR A 14 7.31 -7.20 -7.91
N THR A 15 6.82 -8.43 -8.12
CA THR A 15 6.31 -8.88 -9.41
C THR A 15 5.13 -8.02 -9.87
N PHE A 16 4.21 -7.69 -8.96
CA PHE A 16 3.09 -6.82 -9.25
C PHE A 16 3.56 -5.43 -9.67
N CYS A 17 4.50 -4.85 -8.94
CA CYS A 17 5.11 -3.57 -9.21
C CYS A 17 5.85 -3.54 -10.57
N ASP A 18 6.56 -4.61 -10.93
CA ASP A 18 7.24 -4.76 -12.23
C ASP A 18 6.26 -4.79 -13.41
N LEU A 19 5.06 -5.32 -13.20
CA LEU A 19 4.03 -5.46 -14.24
C LEU A 19 3.18 -4.19 -14.42
N LEU A 20 3.40 -3.15 -13.59
CA LEU A 20 2.70 -1.88 -13.75
C LEU A 20 3.15 -1.18 -15.03
N PRO A 21 2.23 -0.58 -15.82
CA PRO A 21 2.60 0.05 -17.08
C PRO A 21 3.41 1.34 -16.83
N GLU A 22 4.55 1.51 -17.52
CA GLU A 22 5.21 2.81 -17.58
C GLU A 22 4.34 3.81 -18.37
N PRO A 23 4.21 5.09 -17.96
CA PRO A 23 4.92 5.78 -16.88
C PRO A 23 4.09 5.90 -15.59
N ILE A 24 3.13 4.98 -15.34
CA ILE A 24 2.24 5.08 -14.18
C ILE A 24 3.06 4.90 -12.92
N ILE A 25 3.23 6.00 -12.18
CA ILE A 25 3.87 5.95 -10.88
C ILE A 25 2.79 5.61 -9.87
N ALA A 26 2.70 4.32 -9.54
CA ALA A 26 1.74 3.88 -8.55
C ALA A 26 2.07 4.52 -7.19
N LYS A 27 1.03 4.93 -6.48
CA LYS A 27 1.16 5.69 -5.24
C LYS A 27 0.98 4.75 -4.06
N PRO A 28 1.96 4.63 -3.16
CA PRO A 28 1.76 3.90 -1.93
C PRO A 28 0.84 4.70 -1.00
N VAL A 29 -0.06 3.99 -0.33
CA VAL A 29 -1.01 4.54 0.62
C VAL A 29 -0.92 3.76 1.92
N ALA A 30 -0.51 4.43 2.99
CA ALA A 30 -0.49 3.88 4.33
C ALA A 30 -1.73 4.34 5.10
N THR A 31 -2.62 3.41 5.48
CA THR A 31 -3.80 3.72 6.29
C THR A 31 -3.52 3.42 7.76
N ALA A 32 -3.49 4.46 8.59
CA ALA A 32 -3.24 4.34 10.02
C ALA A 32 -4.54 4.05 10.79
N THR A 33 -4.49 3.05 11.67
CA THR A 33 -5.61 2.68 12.55
C THR A 33 -5.13 2.65 14.00
N ARG A 34 -5.83 3.38 14.88
CA ARG A 34 -5.44 3.47 16.30
C ARG A 34 -5.42 2.09 16.94
N ASN A 35 -4.35 1.80 17.68
CA ASN A 35 -4.06 0.51 18.33
C ASN A 35 -3.98 -0.71 17.39
N ARG A 36 -3.91 -0.51 16.06
CA ARG A 36 -3.87 -1.60 15.06
C ARG A 36 -2.77 -1.44 14.01
N GLY A 37 -1.88 -0.46 14.18
CA GLY A 37 -0.81 -0.14 13.25
C GLY A 37 -1.30 0.47 11.95
N MET A 38 -0.49 0.29 10.90
CA MET A 38 -0.77 0.76 9.54
C MET A 38 -0.94 -0.42 8.58
N THR A 39 -1.78 -0.24 7.57
CA THR A 39 -1.84 -1.13 6.40
C THR A 39 -1.30 -0.40 5.19
N LEU A 40 -0.66 -1.12 4.29
CA LEU A 40 -0.14 -0.59 3.03
C LEU A 40 -1.03 -1.02 1.88
N ALA A 41 -1.32 -0.10 0.97
CA ALA A 41 -1.89 -0.38 -0.33
C ALA A 41 -1.13 0.36 -1.43
N ILE A 42 -1.18 -0.16 -2.65
CA ILE A 42 -0.66 0.48 -3.86
C ILE A 42 -1.85 0.98 -4.69
N GLU A 43 -1.92 2.27 -4.95
CA GLU A 43 -2.95 2.91 -5.74
C GLU A 43 -2.44 3.21 -7.15
N TYR A 44 -3.18 2.75 -8.16
CA TYR A 44 -2.82 2.88 -9.58
C TYR A 44 -4.11 2.88 -10.42
N GLU A 45 -4.22 3.79 -11.40
CA GLU A 45 -5.37 3.87 -12.31
C GLU A 45 -6.77 3.80 -11.65
N GLY A 46 -6.94 4.37 -10.44
CA GLY A 46 -8.21 4.33 -9.70
C GLY A 46 -8.54 2.96 -9.07
N LYS A 47 -7.59 2.03 -9.07
CA LYS A 47 -7.61 0.76 -8.33
C LYS A 47 -6.69 0.85 -7.13
N ARG A 48 -6.95 0.03 -6.12
CA ARG A 48 -6.14 -0.07 -4.91
C ARG A 48 -5.83 -1.53 -4.59
N ALA A 49 -4.55 -1.87 -4.54
CA ALA A 49 -4.05 -3.19 -4.17
C ALA A 49 -3.64 -3.16 -2.69
N LEU A 50 -4.44 -3.75 -1.80
CA LEU A 50 -4.14 -3.86 -0.38
C LEU A 50 -3.13 -4.98 -0.15
N LEU A 51 -2.01 -4.67 0.50
CA LEU A 51 -1.00 -5.65 0.82
C LEU A 51 -1.50 -6.60 1.93
N THR A 52 -1.48 -7.90 1.64
CA THR A 52 -1.89 -8.96 2.54
C THR A 52 -0.79 -9.99 2.73
N GLU A 53 -0.82 -10.68 3.86
CA GLU A 53 0.01 -11.84 4.14
C GLU A 53 -0.94 -12.95 4.62
N ARG A 54 -1.03 -14.03 3.83
CA ARG A 54 -1.95 -15.16 4.09
C ARG A 54 -3.41 -14.69 4.18
N GLY A 55 -3.82 -13.80 3.28
CA GLY A 55 -5.18 -13.27 3.20
C GLY A 55 -5.56 -12.28 4.30
N LYS A 56 -4.61 -11.84 5.14
CA LYS A 56 -4.84 -10.80 6.16
C LYS A 56 -4.06 -9.54 5.82
N PRO A 57 -4.59 -8.32 6.06
CA PRO A 57 -3.85 -7.09 5.79
C PRO A 57 -2.53 -7.05 6.56
N CYS A 58 -1.43 -6.77 5.85
CA CYS A 58 -0.12 -6.58 6.46
C CYS A 58 -0.17 -5.41 7.44
N LYS A 59 0.42 -5.60 8.63
CA LYS A 59 0.46 -4.57 9.67
C LYS A 59 1.88 -4.06 9.85
N PHE A 60 2.03 -2.76 9.68
CA PHE A 60 3.28 -2.04 9.87
C PHE A 60 3.20 -1.18 11.12
N ASN A 61 4.29 -1.16 11.89
CA ASN A 61 4.36 -0.43 13.16
C ASN A 61 4.82 1.03 12.99
N SER A 62 5.48 1.36 11.88
CA SER A 62 5.99 2.70 11.56
C SER A 62 5.95 2.97 10.06
N ILE A 63 6.07 4.24 9.68
CA ILE A 63 6.24 4.64 8.27
C ILE A 63 7.56 4.09 7.74
N ASP A 64 8.62 4.08 8.56
CA ASP A 64 9.91 3.50 8.17
C ASP A 64 9.79 2.03 7.78
N ALA A 65 8.95 1.25 8.48
CA ALA A 65 8.68 -0.14 8.11
C ALA A 65 7.93 -0.27 6.78
N VAL A 66 7.03 0.69 6.47
CA VAL A 66 6.36 0.76 5.16
C VAL A 66 7.36 1.12 4.06
N MET A 67 8.23 2.09 4.31
CA MET A 67 9.27 2.51 3.35
C MET A 67 10.28 1.40 3.10
N PHE A 68 10.66 0.66 4.14
CA PHE A 68 11.53 -0.51 4.02
C PHE A 68 10.88 -1.62 3.18
N GLU A 69 9.58 -1.86 3.35
CA GLU A 69 8.86 -2.84 2.53
C GLU A 69 8.88 -2.49 1.04
N LEU A 70 8.81 -1.19 0.73
CA LEU A 70 8.81 -0.64 -0.62
C LEU A 70 10.22 -0.36 -1.16
N ASP A 71 11.26 -0.61 -0.39
CA ASP A 71 12.63 -0.30 -0.80
C ASP A 71 13.03 -1.20 -1.97
N GLY A 72 13.31 -0.59 -3.12
CA GLY A 72 13.57 -1.29 -4.37
C GLY A 72 12.31 -1.78 -5.11
N ALA A 73 11.10 -1.42 -4.66
CA ALA A 73 9.88 -1.69 -5.41
C ALA A 73 9.84 -0.86 -6.71
N PRO A 74 9.82 -1.50 -7.89
CA PRO A 74 9.83 -0.80 -9.18
C PRO A 74 8.49 -0.10 -9.43
N ASN A 75 8.48 0.97 -10.25
CA ASN A 75 7.25 1.67 -10.66
C ASN A 75 6.35 2.21 -9.52
N VAL A 76 6.88 2.34 -8.30
CA VAL A 76 6.20 2.92 -7.14
C VAL A 76 6.84 4.25 -6.76
N ASP A 77 6.01 5.29 -6.62
CA ASP A 77 6.46 6.61 -6.16
C ASP A 77 6.49 6.66 -4.63
N THR A 78 7.58 6.19 -4.02
CA THR A 78 7.71 6.27 -2.56
C THR A 78 7.83 7.71 -2.05
N SER A 79 8.19 8.68 -2.91
CA SER A 79 8.20 10.11 -2.57
C SER A 79 6.80 10.71 -2.46
N ALA A 80 5.81 10.09 -3.11
CA ALA A 80 4.41 10.48 -3.07
C ALA A 80 3.55 9.64 -2.09
N LEU A 81 4.18 9.01 -1.08
CA LEU A 81 3.47 8.25 -0.05
C LEU A 81 2.35 9.08 0.59
N VAL A 82 1.14 8.55 0.53
CA VAL A 82 -0.03 9.13 1.20
C VAL A 82 -0.27 8.43 2.53
N ILE A 83 -0.49 9.21 3.60
CA ILE A 83 -0.85 8.67 4.91
C ILE A 83 -2.32 9.03 5.20
N GLU A 84 -3.18 8.02 5.17
CA GLU A 84 -4.60 8.17 5.50
C GLU A 84 -4.82 7.98 7.00
N THR A 85 -5.30 9.04 7.65
CA THR A 85 -5.58 9.06 9.10
C THR A 85 -7.07 9.14 9.42
N ALA A 86 -7.95 9.13 8.42
CA ALA A 86 -9.40 9.23 8.61
C ALA A 86 -9.97 8.09 9.48
N SER A 87 -9.37 6.90 9.43
CA SER A 87 -9.73 5.74 10.25
C SER A 87 -9.08 5.75 11.63
N TYR A 88 -8.14 6.66 11.90
CA TYR A 88 -7.41 6.71 13.15
C TYR A 88 -8.29 7.16 14.32
N TRP A 89 -9.22 8.08 14.06
CA TRP A 89 -10.11 8.67 15.05
C TRP A 89 -11.49 8.04 15.14
N LYS A 90 -11.81 7.08 14.26
CA LYS A 90 -13.11 6.41 14.25
C LYS A 90 -13.15 5.36 15.36
N PHE A 91 -13.98 5.62 16.36
CA PHE A 91 -14.36 4.73 17.46
C PHE A 91 -15.87 4.52 17.43
#